data_AF-A0A978TIW8-F1
#
_entry.id   AF-A0A978TIW8-F1
#
_cell.length_a   1.000
_cell.length_b   1.000
_cell.length_c   1.000
_cell.angle_alpha   90.00
_cell.angle_beta   90.00
_cell.angle_gamma   90.00
#
_symmetry.space_group_name_H-M   'P 1'
#
loop_
_entity.id
_entity.type
_entity.pdbx_description
1 polymer ?
#
loop_
_entity_poly.entity_id
_entity_poly.type
_entity_poly.pdbx_seq_one_letter_code
_entity_poly.pdbx_strand_id
1 'polypeptide(L)'
;VSFLAQGVYTGFGAWPLPDVLGSPTTYALTGMGAFFSAVTGVPITAIVIVFEMTANFNLVLPLMIGSGIAYLIADRANRGSIYHRLLAMQGIHLEPVAQANNPWAGLTAADLMQRRVETLSSQMPLAEVVQAFSRSHHRGFPVLEAGRLVGIVTQSDLGEATTQGIDPSLTLADIMTPHPVTVAPDATLSRVLHLLNRLKLSRLPVTEGNKLVGIITRADIIRAESDQVSGEIPDLGPQAEPSYIVFQQQAPAIGQGRLLVPLADPQTAPDLLKIAAAIAQGLHYELECVHVVVVPRSVAPAEARVDLQAVEPLRQLALAWGETSGLSVHFQVRAAHEVGRTLLEIIRDRHIDLVLMGWHHPSLTPGRVISGVVDTLIRQAPCQVAVVRPGRNLTFNHWLIPTAGGPNAQSAQKLLPGLMTLGTAPHIQLCTVCHPDQGQCLTPQHLSAMAEDLQDMLRRPVQTQVLTHTSVAEAIVELALQCHSDAILLGASRENLLNQVLKGNVPLEVALQTDITVILLRQVEQVDQ
;
A
#
# COMPACT_ATOMS: atom_id res chain seq x y z
N VAL A 1 56.65 11.42 5.05
CA VAL A 1 56.48 10.12 5.75
C VAL A 1 57.78 9.57 6.33
N SER A 2 58.93 9.69 5.66
CA SER A 2 60.22 9.24 6.23
C SER A 2 60.69 10.02 7.48
N PHE A 3 60.37 11.31 7.61
CA PHE A 3 60.72 12.11 8.80
C PHE A 3 59.78 11.91 10.01
N LEU A 4 58.51 11.53 9.80
CA LEU A 4 57.57 11.29 10.91
C LEU A 4 57.78 9.92 11.55
N ALA A 5 58.36 8.96 10.83
CA ALA A 5 58.76 7.68 11.39
C ALA A 5 60.02 7.78 12.28
N GLN A 6 60.91 8.73 12.02
CA GLN A 6 62.08 8.99 12.88
C GLN A 6 61.72 9.78 14.15
N GLY A 7 60.75 10.70 14.10
CA GLY A 7 60.37 11.54 15.24
C GLY A 7 59.67 10.78 16.39
N VAL A 8 59.04 9.64 16.10
CA VAL A 8 58.42 8.79 17.14
C VAL A 8 59.46 7.89 17.82
N TYR A 9 60.63 7.68 17.20
CA TYR A 9 61.67 6.78 17.68
C TYR A 9 62.63 7.40 18.72
N THR A 10 62.66 8.73 18.88
CA THR A 10 63.59 9.41 19.81
C THR A 10 63.00 9.68 21.21
N GLY A 11 61.71 9.40 21.44
CA GLY A 11 61.02 9.74 22.70
C GLY A 11 60.85 8.61 23.73
N PHE A 12 61.02 7.34 23.35
CA PHE A 12 60.90 6.21 24.26
C PHE A 12 62.13 5.31 24.16
N GLY A 13 62.72 5.03 25.33
CA GLY A 13 64.06 4.47 25.51
C GLY A 13 64.37 3.19 24.71
N ALA A 14 65.67 3.05 24.47
CA ALA A 14 66.31 1.94 23.77
C ALA A 14 65.80 0.55 24.23
N TRP A 15 65.19 -0.17 23.30
CA TRP A 15 65.10 -1.63 23.32
C TRP A 15 65.65 -2.15 21.99
N PRO A 16 66.64 -3.06 21.97
CA PRO A 16 67.14 -3.60 20.72
C PRO A 16 66.07 -4.56 20.18
N LEU A 17 65.34 -4.13 19.16
CA LEU A 17 64.50 -5.04 18.38
C LEU A 17 65.34 -5.64 17.25
N PRO A 18 65.29 -6.97 17.05
CA PRO A 18 66.06 -7.67 16.01
C PRO A 18 65.59 -7.24 14.62
N ASP A 19 66.46 -7.38 13.62
CA ASP A 19 66.31 -7.24 12.16
C ASP A 19 64.89 -7.28 11.54
N VAL A 20 64.00 -6.37 11.92
CA VAL A 20 62.71 -6.06 11.27
C VAL A 20 62.84 -4.74 10.51
N LEU A 21 64.03 -4.47 9.95
CA LEU A 21 64.17 -3.50 8.88
C LEU A 21 63.63 -4.16 7.61
N GLY A 22 62.31 -4.10 7.44
CA GLY A 22 61.65 -4.55 6.21
C GLY A 22 62.35 -3.97 4.98
N SER A 23 62.32 -4.70 3.87
CA SER A 23 62.93 -4.25 2.61
C SER A 23 62.47 -2.83 2.26
N PRO A 24 63.29 -1.99 1.58
CA PRO A 24 62.86 -0.67 1.11
C PRO A 24 61.54 -0.71 0.31
N THR A 25 61.27 -1.84 -0.36
CA THR A 25 60.01 -2.11 -1.06
C THR A 25 58.81 -2.20 -0.12
N THR A 26 58.96 -2.75 1.08
CA THR A 26 57.91 -2.84 2.11
C THR A 26 57.46 -1.45 2.56
N TYR A 27 58.43 -0.56 2.83
CA TYR A 27 58.13 0.81 3.21
C TYR A 27 57.50 1.62 2.07
N ALA A 28 57.96 1.43 0.83
CA ALA A 28 57.40 2.09 -0.34
C ALA A 28 55.93 1.69 -0.59
N LEU A 29 55.64 0.38 -0.56
CA LEU A 29 54.30 -0.14 -0.77
C LEU A 29 53.34 0.24 0.37
N THR A 30 53.83 0.19 1.61
CA THR A 30 53.06 0.65 2.79
C THR A 30 52.74 2.15 2.68
N GLY A 31 53.70 2.97 2.24
CA GLY A 31 53.48 4.39 2.00
C GLY A 31 52.46 4.67 0.89
N MET A 32 52.49 3.88 -0.18
CA MET A 32 51.53 3.97 -1.28
C MET A 32 50.11 3.63 -0.82
N GLY A 33 49.93 2.51 -0.11
CA GLY A 33 48.63 2.10 0.44
C GLY A 33 48.07 3.11 1.45
N ALA A 34 48.93 3.64 2.33
CA ALA A 34 48.57 4.68 3.28
C ALA A 34 48.11 5.97 2.61
N PHE A 35 48.82 6.43 1.57
CA PHE A 35 48.44 7.61 0.80
C PHE A 35 47.09 7.43 0.09
N PHE A 36 46.91 6.30 -0.62
CA PHE A 36 45.66 6.00 -1.31
C PHE A 36 44.48 5.94 -0.34
N SER A 37 44.66 5.31 0.82
CA SER A 37 43.63 5.21 1.87
C SER A 37 43.22 6.56 2.43
N ALA A 38 44.20 7.45 2.66
CA ALA A 38 43.94 8.81 3.14
C ALA A 38 43.18 9.68 2.12
N VAL A 39 43.43 9.50 0.82
CA VAL A 39 42.78 10.28 -0.24
C VAL A 39 41.36 9.77 -0.54
N THR A 40 41.21 8.45 -0.63
CA THR A 40 39.96 7.81 -1.09
C THR A 40 38.99 7.48 0.05
N GLY A 41 39.48 7.31 1.27
CA GLY A 41 38.66 6.90 2.41
C GLY A 41 38.33 5.39 2.43
N VAL A 42 39.04 4.56 1.64
CA VAL A 42 38.75 3.12 1.52
C VAL A 42 39.99 2.26 1.86
N PRO A 43 40.31 2.07 3.15
CA PRO A 43 41.56 1.42 3.57
C PRO A 43 41.64 -0.06 3.18
N ILE A 44 40.52 -0.79 3.22
CA ILE A 44 40.49 -2.22 2.87
C ILE A 44 40.85 -2.42 1.40
N THR A 45 40.25 -1.64 0.50
CA THR A 45 40.51 -1.74 -0.94
C THR A 45 41.96 -1.41 -1.29
N ALA A 46 42.56 -0.44 -0.60
CA ALA A 46 43.99 -0.13 -0.76
C ALA A 46 44.88 -1.34 -0.42
N ILE A 47 44.61 -1.99 0.72
CA ILE A 47 45.37 -3.15 1.18
C ILE A 47 45.24 -4.30 0.18
N VAL A 48 44.02 -4.57 -0.31
CA VAL A 48 43.76 -5.63 -1.29
C VAL A 48 44.47 -5.38 -2.61
N ILE A 49 44.44 -4.17 -3.17
CA ILE A 49 45.13 -3.84 -4.43
C ILE A 49 46.64 -4.06 -4.30
N VAL A 50 47.24 -3.55 -3.21
CA VAL A 50 48.69 -3.67 -3.02
C VAL A 50 49.10 -5.11 -2.73
N PHE A 51 48.28 -5.85 -1.99
CA PHE A 51 48.48 -7.27 -1.74
C PHE A 51 48.38 -8.09 -3.03
N GLU A 52 47.33 -7.91 -3.83
CA GLU A 52 47.12 -8.57 -5.13
C GLU A 52 48.30 -8.35 -6.08
N MET A 53 48.75 -7.09 -6.21
CA MET A 53 49.85 -6.75 -7.11
C MET A 53 51.22 -7.33 -6.69
N THR A 54 51.40 -7.62 -5.40
CA THR A 54 52.70 -8.07 -4.87
C THR A 54 52.72 -9.53 -4.44
N ALA A 55 51.55 -10.15 -4.25
CA ALA A 55 51.34 -11.50 -3.75
C ALA A 55 52.17 -11.86 -2.50
N ASN A 56 52.55 -10.86 -1.70
CA ASN A 56 53.47 -11.01 -0.58
C ASN A 56 52.75 -10.82 0.76
N PHE A 57 52.54 -11.93 1.47
CA PHE A 57 51.85 -11.96 2.76
C PHE A 57 52.57 -11.16 3.86
N ASN A 58 53.90 -10.99 3.77
CA ASN A 58 54.66 -10.21 4.75
C ASN A 58 54.33 -8.71 4.71
N LEU A 59 53.69 -8.23 3.63
CA LEU A 59 53.28 -6.83 3.47
C LEU A 59 51.91 -6.52 4.06
N VAL A 60 51.07 -7.52 4.30
CA VAL A 60 49.68 -7.32 4.72
C VAL A 60 49.59 -6.58 6.04
N LEU A 61 50.37 -6.99 7.04
CA LEU A 61 50.34 -6.39 8.37
C LEU A 61 50.86 -4.93 8.37
N PRO A 62 52.03 -4.61 7.78
CA PRO A 62 52.45 -3.21 7.59
C PRO A 62 51.44 -2.35 6.83
N LEU A 63 50.83 -2.90 5.76
CA LEU A 63 49.82 -2.21 4.96
C LEU A 63 48.55 -1.90 5.76
N MET A 64 48.07 -2.86 6.56
CA MET A 64 46.89 -2.67 7.43
C MET A 64 47.11 -1.55 8.43
N ILE A 65 48.26 -1.55 9.11
CA ILE A 65 48.60 -0.55 10.13
C ILE A 65 48.78 0.82 9.48
N GLY A 66 49.57 0.90 8.39
CA GLY A 66 49.82 2.15 7.69
C GLY A 66 48.56 2.77 7.07
N SER A 67 47.75 1.96 6.40
CA SER A 67 46.50 2.39 5.76
C SER A 67 45.42 2.76 6.77
N GLY A 68 45.29 1.99 7.86
CA GLY A 68 44.33 2.27 8.93
C GLY A 68 44.66 3.56 9.68
N ILE A 69 45.93 3.76 10.08
CA ILE A 69 46.35 5.00 10.76
C ILE A 69 46.18 6.20 9.83
N ALA A 70 46.59 6.08 8.56
CA ALA A 70 46.45 7.18 7.60
C ALA A 70 44.98 7.54 7.36
N TYR A 71 44.08 6.56 7.27
CA TYR A 71 42.63 6.78 7.19
C TYR A 71 42.09 7.50 8.43
N LEU A 72 42.43 7.04 9.64
CA LEU A 72 41.96 7.67 10.88
C LEU A 72 42.45 9.11 11.04
N ILE A 73 43.69 9.39 10.65
CA ILE A 73 44.24 10.76 10.65
C ILE A 73 43.52 11.61 9.60
N ALA A 74 43.32 11.07 8.40
CA ALA A 74 42.65 11.79 7.32
C ALA A 74 41.19 12.13 7.68
N ASP A 75 40.42 11.17 8.20
CA ASP A 75 39.03 11.35 8.62
C ASP A 75 38.90 12.34 9.78
N ARG A 76 39.88 12.35 10.70
CA ARG A 76 39.92 13.31 11.81
C ARG A 76 40.30 14.71 11.35
N ALA A 77 41.19 14.86 10.37
CA ALA A 77 41.63 16.15 9.84
C ALA A 77 40.62 16.77 8.88
N ASN A 78 39.95 15.95 8.06
CA ASN A 78 38.94 16.34 7.11
C ASN A 78 37.91 15.23 6.95
N ARG A 79 36.65 15.51 7.33
CA ARG A 79 35.56 14.55 7.14
C ARG A 79 35.23 14.41 5.65
N GLY A 80 35.18 13.17 5.17
CA GLY A 80 34.80 12.81 3.80
C GLY A 80 35.98 12.62 2.84
N SER A 81 35.77 11.76 1.82
CA SER A 81 36.78 11.47 0.80
C SER A 81 36.95 12.60 -0.22
N ILE A 82 38.01 12.53 -1.03
CA ILE A 82 38.19 13.47 -2.14
C ILE A 82 37.00 13.48 -3.12
N TYR A 83 36.33 12.33 -3.27
CA TYR A 83 35.14 12.20 -4.13
C TYR A 83 33.96 13.00 -3.58
N HIS A 84 33.76 13.00 -2.26
CA HIS A 84 32.73 13.83 -1.62
C HIS A 84 32.99 15.32 -1.87
N ARG A 85 34.26 15.74 -1.85
CA ARG A 85 34.64 17.14 -2.17
C ARG A 85 34.49 17.49 -3.64
N LEU A 86 34.83 16.58 -4.55
CA LEU A 86 34.61 16.77 -5.99
C LEU A 86 33.12 16.91 -6.31
N LEU A 87 32.28 16.09 -5.68
CA LEU A 87 30.83 16.19 -5.79
C LEU A 87 30.31 17.50 -5.21
N ALA A 88 30.80 17.93 -4.04
CA ALA A 88 30.44 19.21 -3.46
C ALA A 88 30.83 20.40 -4.36
N MET A 89 31.98 20.34 -5.04
CA MET A 89 32.38 21.35 -6.04
C MET A 89 31.49 21.34 -7.29
N GLN A 90 30.83 20.22 -7.59
CA GLN A 90 29.80 20.10 -8.63
C GLN A 90 28.40 20.46 -8.14
N GLY A 91 28.25 20.93 -6.89
CA GLY A 91 26.96 21.27 -6.29
C GLY A 91 26.16 20.06 -5.79
N ILE A 92 26.75 18.86 -5.79
CA ILE A 92 26.11 17.62 -5.33
C ILE A 92 26.53 17.38 -3.88
N HIS A 93 25.66 17.78 -2.94
CA HIS A 93 25.86 17.55 -1.52
C HIS A 93 25.24 16.20 -1.11
N LEU A 94 26.09 15.19 -0.92
CA LEU A 94 25.68 13.91 -0.34
C LEU A 94 25.53 14.09 1.18
N GLU A 95 24.30 14.05 1.69
CA GLU A 95 24.04 14.03 3.12
C GLU A 95 24.44 12.66 3.73
N PRO A 96 25.06 12.62 4.93
CA PRO A 96 25.41 11.37 5.57
C PRO A 96 24.16 10.59 5.99
N VAL A 97 23.97 9.39 5.44
CA VAL A 97 22.87 8.45 5.76
C VAL A 97 22.88 7.99 7.24
N ALA A 98 23.90 8.36 8.03
CA ALA A 98 24.05 7.92 9.43
C ALA A 98 23.31 8.78 10.48
N GLN A 99 22.53 9.79 10.09
CA GLN A 99 21.59 10.50 10.99
C GLN A 99 20.15 10.55 10.49
N ALA A 100 19.90 10.13 9.25
CA ALA A 100 18.58 9.69 8.83
C ALA A 100 18.35 8.30 9.44
N ASN A 101 17.81 8.24 10.66
CA ASN A 101 16.81 7.26 11.10
C ASN A 101 16.76 7.17 12.62
N ASN A 102 16.25 8.23 13.25
CA ASN A 102 15.23 7.98 14.25
C ASN A 102 14.00 8.77 13.77
N PRO A 103 13.22 8.23 12.81
CA PRO A 103 12.04 8.92 12.26
C PRO A 103 10.99 9.28 13.33
N TRP A 104 11.19 8.75 14.54
CA TRP A 104 10.40 8.94 15.74
C TRP A 104 10.87 10.09 16.65
N ALA A 105 12.00 10.74 16.35
CA ALA A 105 12.59 11.79 17.17
C ALA A 105 11.80 13.11 17.02
N GLY A 106 10.69 13.20 17.74
CA GLY A 106 9.84 14.40 17.77
C GLY A 106 8.35 14.09 17.99
N LEU A 107 7.92 12.85 17.74
CA LEU A 107 6.53 12.45 17.93
C LEU A 107 6.25 12.12 19.40
N THR A 108 5.07 12.53 19.83
CA THR A 108 4.53 12.35 21.18
C THR A 108 3.31 11.41 21.16
N ALA A 109 2.87 10.98 22.34
CA ALA A 109 1.65 10.20 22.48
C ALA A 109 0.42 10.98 21.99
N ALA A 110 0.40 12.31 22.18
CA ALA A 110 -0.67 13.19 21.74
C ALA A 110 -0.82 13.23 20.22
N ASP A 111 0.30 13.11 19.52
CA ASP A 111 0.31 13.05 18.06
C ASP A 111 -0.40 11.78 17.62
N LEU A 112 -0.07 10.62 18.19
CA LEU A 112 -0.51 9.30 17.70
C LEU A 112 -1.78 8.73 18.35
N MET A 113 -2.23 9.27 19.48
CA MET A 113 -3.32 8.67 20.27
C MET A 113 -4.70 8.85 19.62
N GLN A 114 -5.57 7.87 19.84
CA GLN A 114 -6.99 7.99 19.55
C GLN A 114 -7.70 8.73 20.69
N ARG A 115 -8.32 9.88 20.40
CA ARG A 115 -8.99 10.73 21.40
C ARG A 115 -10.42 10.29 21.73
N ARG A 116 -11.14 9.72 20.76
CA ARG A 116 -12.47 9.14 20.99
C ARG A 116 -12.30 7.70 21.43
N VAL A 117 -12.27 7.50 22.74
CA VAL A 117 -12.09 6.17 23.34
C VAL A 117 -13.44 5.65 23.82
N GLU A 118 -13.85 4.49 23.32
CA GLU A 118 -14.96 3.74 23.92
C GLU A 118 -14.53 3.28 25.31
N THR A 119 -15.35 3.57 26.32
CA THR A 119 -15.06 3.25 27.72
C THR A 119 -16.24 2.57 28.38
N LEU A 120 -15.96 1.70 29.36
CA LEU A 120 -16.97 1.03 30.14
C LEU A 120 -16.98 1.58 31.58
N SER A 121 -18.12 1.49 32.25
CA SER A 121 -18.26 1.89 33.67
C SER A 121 -17.80 0.77 34.60
N SER A 122 -17.10 1.09 35.69
CA SER A 122 -16.69 0.09 36.70
C SER A 122 -17.87 -0.65 37.32
N GLN A 123 -19.04 -0.02 37.38
CA GLN A 123 -20.27 -0.58 37.96
C GLN A 123 -21.09 -1.39 36.94
N MET A 124 -20.63 -1.51 35.69
CA MET A 124 -21.35 -2.24 34.65
C MET A 124 -21.41 -3.74 34.97
N PRO A 125 -22.59 -4.39 34.93
CA PRO A 125 -22.71 -5.83 35.13
C PRO A 125 -21.97 -6.63 34.07
N LEU A 126 -21.37 -7.76 34.46
CA LEU A 126 -20.55 -8.58 33.55
C LEU A 126 -21.29 -9.02 32.27
N ALA A 127 -22.60 -9.27 32.35
CA ALA A 127 -23.42 -9.63 31.18
C ALA A 127 -23.47 -8.52 30.11
N GLU A 128 -23.56 -7.26 30.53
CA GLU A 128 -23.53 -6.11 29.62
C GLU A 128 -22.14 -5.88 29.03
N VAL A 129 -21.09 -6.16 29.80
CA VAL A 129 -19.70 -6.12 29.33
C VAL A 129 -19.48 -7.12 28.20
N VAL A 130 -19.93 -8.38 28.35
CA VAL A 130 -19.86 -9.40 27.29
C VAL A 130 -20.56 -8.90 26.02
N GLN A 131 -21.75 -8.32 26.16
CA GLN A 131 -22.49 -7.79 25.02
C GLN A 131 -21.78 -6.59 24.36
N ALA A 132 -21.13 -5.73 25.14
CA ALA A 132 -20.32 -4.62 24.61
C ALA A 132 -19.13 -5.13 23.78
N PHE A 133 -18.43 -6.18 24.23
CA PHE A 133 -17.37 -6.83 23.47
C PHE A 133 -17.87 -7.50 22.18
N SER A 134 -19.10 -8.06 22.16
CA SER A 134 -19.67 -8.65 20.95
C SER A 134 -20.10 -7.62 19.89
N ARG A 135 -20.47 -6.40 20.32
CA ARG A 135 -20.92 -5.32 19.42
C ARG A 135 -19.78 -4.46 18.89
N SER A 136 -18.67 -4.41 19.61
CA SER A 136 -17.53 -3.55 19.29
C SER A 136 -16.40 -4.35 18.64
N HIS A 137 -15.63 -3.69 17.78
CA HIS A 137 -14.47 -4.31 17.13
C HIS A 137 -13.20 -4.23 18.01
N HIS A 138 -13.32 -3.67 19.22
CA HIS A 138 -12.20 -3.47 20.13
C HIS A 138 -11.96 -4.69 21.03
N ARG A 139 -10.67 -5.05 21.19
CA ARG A 139 -10.24 -6.18 22.03
C ARG A 139 -9.94 -5.78 23.49
N GLY A 140 -10.44 -4.63 23.92
CA GLY A 140 -10.39 -4.18 25.31
C GLY A 140 -10.66 -2.68 25.47
N PHE A 141 -11.11 -2.32 26.66
CA PHE A 141 -11.69 -1.02 26.99
C PHE A 141 -11.07 -0.45 28.26
N PRO A 142 -10.79 0.86 28.32
CA PRO A 142 -10.56 1.54 29.58
C PRO A 142 -11.84 1.56 30.41
N VAL A 143 -11.68 1.35 31.71
CA VAL A 143 -12.76 1.37 32.69
C VAL A 143 -12.74 2.68 33.46
N LEU A 144 -13.86 3.40 33.43
CA LEU A 144 -14.03 4.68 34.10
C LEU A 144 -14.95 4.56 35.31
N GLU A 145 -14.64 5.33 36.35
CA GLU A 145 -15.54 5.61 37.47
C GLU A 145 -15.62 7.12 37.66
N ALA A 146 -16.83 7.68 37.64
CA ALA A 146 -17.06 9.12 37.73
C ALA A 146 -16.16 9.97 36.79
N GLY A 147 -15.90 9.46 35.57
CA GLY A 147 -15.06 10.13 34.55
C GLY A 147 -13.55 10.02 34.76
N ARG A 148 -13.09 9.23 35.74
CA ARG A 148 -11.67 8.96 35.99
C ARG A 148 -11.31 7.53 35.59
N LEU A 149 -10.09 7.34 35.08
CA LEU A 149 -9.59 6.02 34.72
C LEU A 149 -9.25 5.23 35.98
N VAL A 150 -9.94 4.09 36.19
CA VAL A 150 -9.73 3.20 37.33
C VAL A 150 -9.18 1.82 36.95
N GLY A 151 -9.40 1.40 35.70
CA GLY A 151 -8.98 0.09 35.24
C GLY A 151 -8.88 -0.04 33.72
N ILE A 152 -8.46 -1.22 33.27
CA ILE A 152 -8.57 -1.65 31.88
C ILE A 152 -9.07 -3.10 31.85
N VAL A 153 -9.94 -3.42 30.89
CA VAL A 153 -10.43 -4.78 30.68
C VAL A 153 -10.12 -5.23 29.25
N THR A 154 -9.72 -6.47 29.09
CA THR A 154 -9.41 -7.07 27.80
C THR A 154 -10.26 -8.32 27.55
N GLN A 155 -10.32 -8.75 26.30
CA GLN A 155 -11.04 -9.97 25.94
C GLN A 155 -10.46 -11.23 26.63
N SER A 156 -9.16 -11.22 26.92
CA SER A 156 -8.49 -12.29 27.68
C SER A 156 -8.96 -12.33 29.13
N ASP A 157 -9.06 -11.17 29.79
CA ASP A 157 -9.57 -11.06 31.17
C ASP A 157 -11.02 -11.57 31.28
N LEU A 158 -11.82 -11.30 30.24
CA LEU A 158 -13.21 -11.78 30.14
C LEU A 158 -13.29 -13.31 29.96
N GLY A 159 -12.39 -13.89 29.16
CA GLY A 159 -12.31 -15.33 28.93
C GLY A 159 -11.94 -16.10 30.19
N GLU A 160 -11.00 -15.58 30.99
CA GLU A 160 -10.62 -16.17 32.28
C GLU A 160 -11.78 -16.12 33.29
N ALA A 161 -12.47 -14.99 33.40
CA ALA A 161 -13.63 -14.83 34.29
C ALA A 161 -14.81 -15.76 33.91
N THR A 162 -15.05 -15.97 32.61
CA THR A 162 -16.15 -16.83 32.13
C THR A 162 -15.88 -18.31 32.42
N THR A 163 -14.61 -18.73 32.43
CA THR A 163 -14.21 -20.13 32.66
C THR A 163 -14.39 -20.55 34.12
N GLN A 164 -14.42 -19.61 35.06
CA GLN A 164 -14.60 -19.84 36.50
C GLN A 164 -16.08 -19.89 36.95
N GLY A 165 -17.01 -19.77 36.00
CA GLY A 165 -18.45 -19.69 36.27
C GLY A 165 -18.90 -18.24 36.44
N ILE A 166 -19.87 -17.81 35.61
CA ILE A 166 -20.38 -16.43 35.63
C ILE A 166 -21.33 -16.29 36.84
N ASP A 167 -20.85 -15.72 37.94
CA ASP A 167 -21.75 -15.20 38.98
C ASP A 167 -22.42 -13.93 38.44
N PRO A 168 -23.77 -13.89 38.31
CA PRO A 168 -24.49 -12.74 37.77
C PRO A 168 -24.42 -11.47 38.64
N SER A 169 -23.86 -11.57 39.85
CA SER A 169 -23.62 -10.41 40.73
C SER A 169 -22.27 -9.70 40.49
N LEU A 170 -21.39 -10.28 39.66
CA LEU A 170 -20.08 -9.68 39.36
C LEU A 170 -20.20 -8.45 38.48
N THR A 171 -19.43 -7.43 38.85
CA THR A 171 -19.31 -6.17 38.13
C THR A 171 -17.99 -6.09 37.38
N LEU A 172 -17.87 -5.14 36.47
CA LEU A 172 -16.63 -4.90 35.73
C LEU A 172 -15.44 -4.58 36.66
N ALA A 173 -15.71 -3.95 37.82
CA ALA A 173 -14.69 -3.65 38.83
C ALA A 173 -13.99 -4.91 39.37
N ASP A 174 -14.66 -6.06 39.37
CA ASP A 174 -14.16 -7.31 39.95
C ASP A 174 -13.21 -8.07 39.01
N ILE A 175 -13.28 -7.79 37.70
CA ILE A 175 -12.51 -8.48 36.67
C ILE A 175 -11.48 -7.60 35.96
N MET A 176 -11.58 -6.27 36.09
CA MET A 176 -10.66 -5.35 35.43
C MET A 176 -9.26 -5.44 36.02
N THR A 177 -8.23 -5.14 35.22
CA THR A 177 -6.91 -4.85 35.76
C THR A 177 -6.91 -3.45 36.38
N PRO A 178 -6.76 -3.30 37.70
CA PRO A 178 -6.82 -2.00 38.35
C PRO A 178 -5.51 -1.22 38.16
N HIS A 179 -5.59 0.11 38.18
CA HIS A 179 -4.42 1.01 38.06
C HIS A 179 -3.52 0.72 36.85
N PRO A 180 -4.06 0.78 35.61
CA PRO A 180 -3.28 0.47 34.42
C PRO A 180 -2.12 1.46 34.25
N VAL A 181 -1.03 0.99 33.67
CA VAL A 181 0.10 1.86 33.30
C VAL A 181 -0.36 2.83 32.22
N THR A 182 -0.19 4.13 32.46
CA THR A 182 -0.57 5.19 31.53
C THR A 182 0.61 6.03 31.11
N VAL A 183 0.40 6.86 30.08
CA VAL A 183 1.36 7.86 29.62
C VAL A 183 0.69 9.22 29.53
N ALA A 184 1.48 10.28 29.70
CA ALA A 184 1.03 11.64 29.47
C ALA A 184 0.99 11.94 27.94
N PRO A 185 0.16 12.89 27.47
CA PRO A 185 0.08 13.22 26.05
C PRO A 185 1.41 13.69 25.45
N ASP A 186 2.22 14.41 26.22
CA ASP A 186 3.54 14.90 25.83
C ASP A 186 4.64 13.83 25.88
N ALA A 187 4.34 12.60 26.32
CA ALA A 187 5.31 11.52 26.39
C ALA A 187 5.83 11.17 25.00
N THR A 188 7.15 11.05 24.86
CA THR A 188 7.76 10.70 23.57
C THR A 188 7.35 9.31 23.09
N LEU A 189 7.23 9.13 21.78
CA LEU A 189 6.86 7.84 21.21
C LEU A 189 7.88 6.73 21.58
N SER A 190 9.17 7.05 21.65
CA SER A 190 10.19 6.11 22.12
C SER A 190 9.89 5.61 23.54
N ARG A 191 9.36 6.48 24.42
CA ARG A 191 8.93 6.10 25.76
C ARG A 191 7.70 5.19 25.73
N VAL A 192 6.71 5.50 24.88
CA VAL A 192 5.52 4.67 24.68
C VAL A 192 5.90 3.27 24.17
N LEU A 193 6.73 3.18 23.13
CA LEU A 193 7.22 1.91 22.57
C LEU A 193 8.01 1.10 23.59
N HIS A 194 8.88 1.76 24.36
CA HIS A 194 9.61 1.10 25.44
C HIS A 194 8.65 0.48 26.47
N LEU A 195 7.58 1.20 26.88
CA LEU A 195 6.60 0.67 27.83
C LEU A 195 5.78 -0.49 27.24
N LEU A 196 5.29 -0.37 26.01
CA LEU A 196 4.56 -1.43 25.31
C LEU A 196 5.40 -2.71 25.17
N ASN A 197 6.70 -2.58 24.88
CA ASN A 197 7.60 -3.73 24.73
C ASN A 197 8.01 -4.32 26.07
N ARG A 198 8.47 -3.49 27.00
CA ARG A 198 8.97 -3.95 28.30
C ARG A 198 7.88 -4.63 29.13
N LEU A 199 6.66 -4.09 29.10
CA LEU A 199 5.53 -4.61 29.87
C LEU A 199 4.66 -5.58 29.06
N LYS A 200 5.05 -5.90 27.81
CA LYS A 200 4.29 -6.73 26.87
C LYS A 200 2.82 -6.32 26.71
N LEU A 201 2.55 -5.02 26.81
CA LEU A 201 1.21 -4.46 26.64
C LEU A 201 0.92 -4.23 25.14
N SER A 202 -0.34 -4.43 24.75
CA SER A 202 -0.80 -4.14 23.38
C SER A 202 -1.30 -2.69 23.22
N ARG A 203 -1.68 -2.05 24.33
CA ARG A 203 -2.28 -0.71 24.37
C ARG A 203 -1.91 0.01 25.66
N LEU A 204 -1.89 1.34 25.61
CA LEU A 204 -1.66 2.22 26.76
C LEU A 204 -2.71 3.33 26.77
N PRO A 205 -3.45 3.51 27.88
CA PRO A 205 -4.25 4.71 28.09
C PRO A 205 -3.36 5.95 28.18
N VAL A 206 -3.80 7.03 27.55
CA VAL A 206 -3.17 8.35 27.65
C VAL A 206 -4.02 9.21 28.58
N THR A 207 -3.39 9.75 29.63
CA THR A 207 -4.09 10.45 30.70
C THR A 207 -3.45 11.78 31.04
N GLU A 208 -4.28 12.80 31.25
CA GLU A 208 -3.88 14.05 31.93
C GLU A 208 -4.29 13.94 33.40
N GLY A 209 -3.33 13.61 34.27
CA GLY A 209 -3.64 13.21 35.64
C GLY A 209 -4.47 11.92 35.67
N ASN A 210 -5.68 11.98 36.24
CA ASN A 210 -6.60 10.83 36.31
C ASN A 210 -7.68 10.83 35.22
N LYS A 211 -7.64 11.81 34.30
CA LYS A 211 -8.60 11.93 33.21
C LYS A 211 -8.07 11.22 31.98
N LEU A 212 -8.84 10.31 31.42
CA LEU A 212 -8.55 9.69 30.13
C LEU A 212 -8.72 10.71 29.01
N VAL A 213 -7.68 10.91 28.22
CA VAL A 213 -7.67 11.83 27.06
C VAL A 213 -7.40 11.12 25.73
N GLY A 214 -6.94 9.87 25.79
CA GLY A 214 -6.81 9.02 24.61
C GLY A 214 -6.34 7.61 24.92
N ILE A 215 -6.14 6.82 23.88
CA ILE A 215 -5.49 5.50 23.96
C ILE A 215 -4.53 5.34 22.77
N ILE A 216 -3.39 4.69 23.00
CA ILE A 216 -2.41 4.40 21.95
C ILE A 216 -2.15 2.89 21.88
N THR A 217 -2.20 2.31 20.68
CA THR A 217 -1.98 0.88 20.48
C THR A 217 -0.76 0.61 19.60
N ARG A 218 -0.21 -0.62 19.66
CA ARG A 218 0.85 -1.05 18.73
C ARG A 218 0.45 -0.89 17.26
N ALA A 219 -0.81 -1.14 16.93
CA ALA A 219 -1.33 -1.01 15.58
C ALA A 219 -1.32 0.44 15.09
N ASP A 220 -1.60 1.41 15.98
CA ASP A 220 -1.52 2.84 15.63
C ASP A 220 -0.08 3.27 15.33
N ILE A 221 0.89 2.70 16.05
CA ILE A 221 2.31 2.99 15.83
C ILE A 221 2.82 2.35 14.52
N ILE A 222 2.43 1.10 14.24
CA ILE A 222 2.79 0.41 12.99
C ILE A 222 2.15 1.09 11.77
N ARG A 223 0.91 1.58 11.91
CA ARG A 223 0.24 2.36 10.86
C ARG A 223 1.07 3.62 10.53
N ALA A 224 1.41 4.39 11.57
CA ALA A 224 2.25 5.58 11.41
C ALA A 224 3.63 5.31 10.77
N GLU A 225 4.21 4.12 10.97
CA GLU A 225 5.46 3.70 10.32
C GLU A 225 5.29 3.49 8.82
N SER A 226 4.25 2.76 8.43
CA SER A 226 3.92 2.50 7.02
C SER A 226 3.60 3.79 6.26
N ASP A 227 3.06 4.77 6.97
CA ASP A 227 2.65 6.05 6.42
C ASP A 227 3.87 6.95 6.13
N GLN A 228 4.83 7.09 7.05
CA GLN A 228 6.03 7.91 6.85
C GLN A 228 6.96 7.38 5.73
N VAL A 229 7.07 6.06 5.57
CA VAL A 229 7.88 5.44 4.51
C VAL A 229 7.27 5.69 3.12
N SER A 230 5.98 5.99 3.04
CA SER A 230 5.25 6.14 1.77
C SER A 230 5.28 7.56 1.19
N GLY A 231 5.80 8.56 1.90
CA GLY A 231 5.72 9.99 1.49
C GLY A 231 4.29 10.53 1.41
N GLU A 232 3.30 9.70 1.71
CA GLU A 232 1.90 10.04 1.91
C GLU A 232 1.74 10.26 3.42
N ILE A 233 1.31 11.45 3.83
CA ILE A 233 0.82 11.65 5.20
C ILE A 233 -0.63 11.15 5.21
N PRO A 234 -0.98 10.07 5.93
CA PRO A 234 -2.28 10.08 6.57
C PRO A 234 -2.28 9.69 8.05
N ASP A 235 -2.72 10.68 8.82
CA ASP A 235 -3.70 10.60 9.90
C ASP A 235 -3.31 10.04 11.27
N LEU A 236 -2.82 10.97 12.08
CA LEU A 236 -3.00 10.94 13.52
C LEU A 236 -3.89 12.11 13.93
N GLY A 237 -5.19 11.86 13.88
CA GLY A 237 -6.26 12.81 14.14
C GLY A 237 -7.60 12.09 14.25
N PRO A 238 -8.64 12.71 14.83
CA PRO A 238 -9.97 12.11 14.93
C PRO A 238 -10.48 11.74 13.53
N GLN A 239 -11.33 10.69 13.45
CA GLN A 239 -11.98 10.26 12.20
C GLN A 239 -12.26 11.47 11.31
N ALA A 240 -11.63 11.50 10.12
CA ALA A 240 -11.91 12.48 9.08
C ALA A 240 -13.42 12.75 9.05
N GLU A 241 -13.79 14.03 9.16
CA GLU A 241 -15.18 14.44 8.98
C GLU A 241 -15.71 13.82 7.68
N PRO A 242 -16.96 13.32 7.68
CA PRO A 242 -17.52 12.69 6.50
C PRO A 242 -17.45 13.65 5.31
N SER A 243 -17.33 13.08 4.11
CA SER A 243 -17.31 13.88 2.90
C SER A 243 -18.53 14.80 2.79
N TYR A 244 -18.32 16.04 2.36
CA TYR A 244 -19.39 17.03 2.21
C TYR A 244 -19.84 17.12 0.76
N ILE A 245 -21.15 17.03 0.52
CA ILE A 245 -21.73 17.20 -0.82
C ILE A 245 -21.78 18.68 -1.16
N VAL A 246 -20.93 19.10 -2.11
CA VAL A 246 -20.87 20.47 -2.60
C VAL A 246 -21.94 20.71 -3.66
N PHE A 247 -22.12 19.71 -4.53
CA PHE A 247 -23.07 19.76 -5.62
C PHE A 247 -23.63 18.36 -5.88
N GLN A 248 -24.92 18.28 -6.21
CA GLN A 248 -25.54 17.03 -6.63
C GLN A 248 -26.63 17.30 -7.66
N GLN A 249 -26.64 16.49 -8.72
CA GLN A 249 -27.72 16.37 -9.68
C GLN A 249 -28.17 14.92 -9.74
N GLN A 250 -29.47 14.70 -9.56
CA GLN A 250 -30.06 13.36 -9.59
C GLN A 250 -30.94 13.19 -10.82
N ALA A 251 -30.82 12.03 -11.48
CA ALA A 251 -31.72 11.59 -12.54
C ALA A 251 -32.84 10.69 -11.95
N PRO A 252 -33.90 10.38 -12.71
CA PRO A 252 -34.92 9.42 -12.27
C PRO A 252 -34.30 8.06 -11.92
N ALA A 253 -34.73 7.46 -10.80
CA ALA A 253 -34.23 6.16 -10.37
C ALA A 253 -35.00 5.01 -11.08
N ILE A 254 -34.57 4.68 -12.29
CA ILE A 254 -35.24 3.68 -13.17
C ILE A 254 -34.41 2.41 -13.39
N GLY A 255 -33.19 2.32 -12.84
CA GLY A 255 -32.33 1.15 -13.03
C GLY A 255 -32.54 0.04 -11.99
N GLN A 256 -31.97 -1.13 -12.27
CA GLN A 256 -31.99 -2.31 -11.38
C GLN A 256 -30.82 -2.35 -10.39
N GLY A 257 -29.91 -1.38 -10.47
CA GLY A 257 -28.70 -1.26 -9.66
C GLY A 257 -27.92 0.00 -10.01
N ARG A 258 -26.75 0.20 -9.39
CA ARG A 258 -25.92 1.40 -9.56
C ARG A 258 -24.46 1.09 -9.83
N LEU A 259 -23.92 1.75 -10.86
CA LEU A 259 -22.52 1.75 -11.24
C LEU A 259 -21.86 3.07 -10.83
N LEU A 260 -20.93 3.02 -9.88
CA LEU A 260 -20.15 4.18 -9.44
C LEU A 260 -18.95 4.40 -10.37
N VAL A 261 -18.81 5.62 -10.90
CA VAL A 261 -17.68 6.02 -11.74
C VAL A 261 -17.01 7.27 -11.14
N PRO A 262 -15.86 7.12 -10.45
CA PRO A 262 -15.07 8.25 -9.99
C PRO A 262 -14.40 8.94 -11.19
N LEU A 263 -14.63 10.25 -11.34
CA LEU A 263 -14.09 11.08 -12.41
C LEU A 263 -13.08 12.07 -11.84
N ALA A 264 -11.82 11.98 -12.27
CA ALA A 264 -10.75 12.86 -11.80
C ALA A 264 -10.24 13.81 -12.90
N ASP A 265 -10.07 13.31 -14.12
CA ASP A 265 -9.46 14.04 -15.23
C ASP A 265 -10.40 14.09 -16.45
N PRO A 266 -10.76 15.29 -16.96
CA PRO A 266 -11.56 15.44 -18.18
C PRO A 266 -10.97 14.80 -19.44
N GLN A 267 -9.65 14.55 -19.48
CA GLN A 267 -9.01 13.94 -20.64
C GLN A 267 -9.22 12.43 -20.69
N THR A 268 -9.22 11.75 -19.54
CA THR A 268 -9.38 10.29 -19.44
C THR A 268 -10.81 9.87 -19.11
N ALA A 269 -11.63 10.79 -18.60
CA ALA A 269 -13.05 10.56 -18.31
C ALA A 269 -13.87 10.04 -19.51
N PRO A 270 -13.71 10.54 -20.76
CA PRO A 270 -14.51 10.07 -21.89
C PRO A 270 -14.38 8.56 -22.13
N ASP A 271 -13.17 8.03 -21.99
CA ASP A 271 -12.86 6.62 -22.23
C ASP A 271 -13.44 5.73 -21.14
N LEU A 272 -13.31 6.16 -19.88
CA LEU A 272 -13.90 5.45 -18.74
C LEU A 272 -15.43 5.49 -18.79
N LEU A 273 -16.03 6.64 -19.14
CA LEU A 273 -17.47 6.81 -19.29
C LEU A 273 -18.03 5.99 -20.45
N LYS A 274 -17.30 5.87 -21.56
CA LYS A 274 -17.67 4.99 -22.67
C LYS A 274 -17.84 3.54 -22.22
N ILE A 275 -16.86 3.02 -21.47
CA ILE A 275 -16.92 1.65 -20.93
C ILE A 275 -18.01 1.53 -19.86
N ALA A 276 -18.14 2.52 -18.98
CA ALA A 276 -19.17 2.55 -17.94
C ALA A 276 -20.58 2.53 -18.53
N ALA A 277 -20.84 3.34 -19.55
CA ALA A 277 -22.13 3.42 -20.20
C ALA A 277 -22.50 2.08 -20.83
N ALA A 278 -21.57 1.42 -21.52
CA ALA A 278 -21.79 0.11 -22.10
C ALA A 278 -22.12 -0.96 -21.04
N ILE A 279 -21.37 -0.99 -19.92
CA ILE A 279 -21.65 -1.91 -18.81
C ILE A 279 -23.01 -1.60 -18.17
N ALA A 280 -23.29 -0.31 -17.89
CA ALA A 280 -24.53 0.11 -17.26
C ALA A 280 -25.76 -0.20 -18.12
N GLN A 281 -25.69 0.00 -19.44
CA GLN A 281 -26.75 -0.42 -20.36
C GLN A 281 -26.98 -1.93 -20.33
N GLY A 282 -25.90 -2.72 -20.38
CA GLY A 282 -25.98 -4.19 -20.37
C GLY A 282 -26.53 -4.77 -19.08
N LEU A 283 -26.28 -4.12 -17.93
CA LEU A 283 -26.79 -4.53 -16.62
C LEU A 283 -28.09 -3.80 -16.22
N HIS A 284 -28.59 -2.88 -17.04
CA HIS A 284 -29.69 -1.97 -16.69
C HIS A 284 -29.45 -1.17 -15.40
N TYR A 285 -28.20 -0.72 -15.18
CA TYR A 285 -27.79 0.07 -14.02
C TYR A 285 -27.86 1.57 -14.29
N GLU A 286 -28.00 2.35 -13.23
CA GLU A 286 -27.83 3.80 -13.22
C GLU A 286 -26.34 4.14 -13.08
N LEU A 287 -25.93 5.26 -13.67
CA LEU A 287 -24.57 5.77 -13.51
C LEU A 287 -24.52 6.79 -12.36
N GLU A 288 -23.71 6.50 -11.34
CA GLU A 288 -23.38 7.45 -10.27
C GLU A 288 -21.97 8.01 -10.54
N CYS A 289 -21.89 9.18 -11.18
CA CYS A 289 -20.63 9.86 -11.48
C CYS A 289 -20.22 10.78 -10.33
N VAL A 290 -18.96 10.68 -9.89
CA VAL A 290 -18.50 11.41 -8.70
C VAL A 290 -17.17 12.07 -8.96
N HIS A 291 -17.08 13.36 -8.67
CA HIS A 291 -15.81 14.06 -8.56
C HIS A 291 -15.53 14.38 -7.08
N VAL A 292 -14.37 13.97 -6.58
CA VAL A 292 -13.94 14.26 -5.20
C VAL A 292 -12.87 15.35 -5.24
N VAL A 293 -13.18 16.49 -4.66
CA VAL A 293 -12.24 17.60 -4.45
C VAL A 293 -11.51 17.36 -3.14
N VAL A 294 -10.21 17.07 -3.23
CA VAL A 294 -9.38 16.82 -2.06
C VAL A 294 -9.09 18.14 -1.36
N VAL A 295 -9.49 18.24 -0.09
CA VAL A 295 -9.31 19.44 0.74
C VAL A 295 -8.27 19.20 1.84
N PRO A 296 -7.41 20.18 2.15
CA PRO A 296 -6.45 20.04 3.24
C PRO A 296 -7.12 19.67 4.55
N ARG A 297 -6.49 18.81 5.35
CA ARG A 297 -7.00 18.40 6.68
C ARG A 297 -7.20 19.57 7.66
N SER A 298 -6.59 20.72 7.41
CA SER A 298 -6.77 21.94 8.20
C SER A 298 -8.10 22.67 7.93
N VAL A 299 -8.85 22.28 6.89
CA VAL A 299 -10.11 22.92 6.48
C VAL A 299 -11.21 21.88 6.47
N ALA A 300 -12.27 22.09 7.25
CA ALA A 300 -13.43 21.20 7.26
C ALA A 300 -14.02 21.06 5.83
N PRO A 301 -14.38 19.85 5.35
CA PRO A 301 -14.93 19.67 4.01
C PRO A 301 -16.18 20.53 3.73
N ALA A 302 -16.97 20.82 4.75
CA ALA A 302 -18.15 21.70 4.66
C ALA A 302 -17.80 23.19 4.46
N GLU A 303 -16.61 23.62 4.88
CA GLU A 303 -16.15 25.02 4.78
C GLU A 303 -15.27 25.26 3.54
N ALA A 304 -14.91 24.19 2.83
CA ALA A 304 -14.04 24.26 1.67
C ALA A 304 -14.69 25.04 0.51
N ARG A 305 -13.94 26.01 -0.02
CA ARG A 305 -14.35 26.71 -1.24
C ARG A 305 -13.99 25.85 -2.45
N VAL A 306 -15.01 25.34 -3.12
CA VAL A 306 -14.86 24.54 -4.33
C VAL A 306 -15.28 25.36 -5.54
N ASP A 307 -14.39 25.46 -6.52
CA ASP A 307 -14.70 26.07 -7.81
C ASP A 307 -15.47 25.07 -8.69
N LEU A 308 -16.78 25.27 -8.80
CA LEU A 308 -17.64 24.44 -9.63
C LEU A 308 -17.41 24.65 -11.14
N GLN A 309 -16.85 25.78 -11.56
CA GLN A 309 -16.57 26.03 -12.99
C GLN A 309 -15.49 25.08 -13.52
N ALA A 310 -14.49 24.76 -12.68
CA ALA A 310 -13.45 23.79 -13.02
C ALA A 310 -13.99 22.36 -13.20
N VAL A 311 -15.12 22.02 -12.56
CA VAL A 311 -15.75 20.68 -12.61
C VAL A 311 -16.77 20.56 -13.75
N GLU A 312 -17.21 21.68 -14.32
CA GLU A 312 -18.22 21.73 -15.38
C GLU A 312 -17.89 20.84 -16.59
N PRO A 313 -16.63 20.75 -17.09
CA PRO A 313 -16.30 19.83 -18.19
C PRO A 313 -16.61 18.36 -17.87
N LEU A 314 -16.32 17.89 -16.65
CA LEU A 314 -16.61 16.51 -16.23
C LEU A 314 -18.11 16.26 -16.15
N ARG A 315 -18.85 17.25 -15.63
CA ARG A 315 -20.31 17.20 -15.55
C ARG A 315 -20.95 17.12 -16.93
N GLN A 316 -20.52 17.97 -17.87
CA GLN A 316 -21.03 17.96 -19.23
C GLN A 316 -20.74 16.65 -19.95
N LEU A 317 -19.53 16.11 -19.79
CA LEU A 317 -19.17 14.80 -20.34
C LEU A 317 -20.08 13.69 -19.78
N ALA A 318 -20.26 13.62 -18.46
CA ALA A 318 -21.11 12.61 -17.84
C ALA A 318 -22.57 12.69 -18.32
N LEU A 319 -23.13 13.89 -18.39
CA LEU A 319 -24.52 14.11 -18.83
C LEU A 319 -24.71 13.85 -20.33
N ALA A 320 -23.76 14.24 -21.17
CA ALA A 320 -23.80 13.95 -22.60
C ALA A 320 -23.82 12.44 -22.90
N TRP A 321 -23.06 11.64 -22.14
CA TRP A 321 -23.15 10.18 -22.22
C TRP A 321 -24.52 9.66 -21.76
N GLY A 322 -25.10 10.24 -20.72
CA GLY A 322 -26.45 9.92 -20.27
C GLY A 322 -27.52 10.12 -21.36
N GLU A 323 -27.49 11.27 -22.03
CA GLU A 323 -28.44 11.62 -23.09
C GLU A 323 -28.28 10.71 -24.32
N THR A 324 -27.05 10.52 -24.78
CA THR A 324 -26.76 9.71 -25.97
C THR A 324 -26.99 8.22 -25.76
N SER A 325 -26.81 7.74 -24.54
CA SER A 325 -26.94 6.32 -24.19
C SER A 325 -28.28 5.99 -23.53
N GLY A 326 -29.16 6.98 -23.30
CA GLY A 326 -30.44 6.79 -22.62
C GLY A 326 -30.32 6.28 -21.18
N LEU A 327 -29.23 6.64 -20.49
CA LEU A 327 -28.93 6.21 -19.12
C LEU A 327 -29.34 7.30 -18.12
N SER A 328 -29.81 6.87 -16.95
CA SER A 328 -29.97 7.79 -15.81
C SER A 328 -28.63 8.05 -15.17
N VAL A 329 -28.15 9.28 -15.32
CA VAL A 329 -26.84 9.73 -14.82
C VAL A 329 -27.04 10.67 -13.64
N HIS A 330 -26.57 10.23 -12.47
CA HIS A 330 -26.39 11.07 -11.29
C HIS A 330 -24.98 11.64 -11.32
N PHE A 331 -24.83 12.91 -10.96
CA PHE A 331 -23.53 13.57 -10.86
C PHE A 331 -23.40 14.27 -9.51
N GLN A 332 -22.34 13.98 -8.77
CA GLN A 332 -22.06 14.65 -7.50
C GLN A 332 -20.62 15.14 -7.41
N VAL A 333 -20.44 16.29 -6.76
CA VAL A 333 -19.15 16.83 -6.37
C VAL A 333 -19.09 16.78 -4.85
N ARG A 334 -18.08 16.10 -4.31
CA ARG A 334 -17.84 16.03 -2.86
C ARG A 334 -16.51 16.67 -2.50
N ALA A 335 -16.51 17.47 -1.44
CA ALA A 335 -15.28 17.89 -0.77
C ALA A 335 -14.92 16.86 0.29
N ALA A 336 -13.66 16.43 0.35
CA ALA A 336 -13.21 15.47 1.35
C ALA A 336 -11.68 15.47 1.53
N HIS A 337 -11.20 14.87 2.61
CA HIS A 337 -9.76 14.73 2.84
C HIS A 337 -9.13 13.56 2.07
N GLU A 338 -9.90 12.50 1.81
CA GLU A 338 -9.40 11.28 1.19
C GLU A 338 -10.41 10.72 0.18
N VAL A 339 -9.94 10.44 -1.03
CA VAL A 339 -10.80 9.95 -2.12
C VAL A 339 -11.30 8.53 -1.83
N GLY A 340 -10.42 7.59 -1.47
CA GLY A 340 -10.79 6.19 -1.25
C GLY A 340 -11.88 6.02 -0.17
N ARG A 341 -11.71 6.70 0.96
CA ARG A 341 -12.70 6.70 2.05
C ARG A 341 -14.03 7.33 1.63
N THR A 342 -13.99 8.44 0.91
CA THR A 342 -15.19 9.09 0.36
C THR A 342 -15.95 8.17 -0.59
N LEU A 343 -15.24 7.43 -1.45
CA LEU A 343 -15.87 6.46 -2.34
C LEU A 343 -16.50 5.30 -1.55
N LEU A 344 -15.86 4.82 -0.47
CA LEU A 344 -16.47 3.83 0.42
C LEU A 344 -17.73 4.34 1.14
N GLU A 345 -17.75 5.61 1.55
CA GLU A 345 -18.95 6.27 2.08
C GLU A 345 -20.06 6.28 1.03
N ILE A 346 -19.77 6.71 -0.20
CA ILE A 346 -20.74 6.73 -1.31
C ILE A 346 -21.25 5.33 -1.63
N ILE A 347 -20.37 4.31 -1.65
CA ILE A 347 -20.77 2.92 -1.93
C ILE A 347 -21.83 2.45 -0.94
N ARG A 348 -21.68 2.80 0.34
CA ARG A 348 -22.64 2.46 1.39
C ARG A 348 -23.91 3.30 1.30
N ASP A 349 -23.78 4.62 1.18
CA ASP A 349 -24.90 5.57 1.19
C ASP A 349 -25.81 5.42 -0.04
N ARG A 350 -25.22 5.16 -1.20
CA ARG A 350 -25.92 5.06 -2.48
C ARG A 350 -26.23 3.63 -2.88
N HIS A 351 -25.87 2.64 -2.07
CA HIS A 351 -26.04 1.21 -2.37
C HIS A 351 -25.49 0.85 -3.75
N ILE A 352 -24.19 1.08 -3.93
CA ILE A 352 -23.51 0.82 -5.21
C ILE A 352 -23.24 -0.67 -5.36
N ASP A 353 -23.56 -1.23 -6.53
CA ASP A 353 -23.38 -2.66 -6.84
C ASP A 353 -22.02 -2.94 -7.52
N LEU A 354 -21.55 -1.99 -8.33
CA LEU A 354 -20.30 -2.09 -9.07
C LEU A 354 -19.60 -0.72 -9.08
N VAL A 355 -18.28 -0.72 -8.89
CA VAL A 355 -17.43 0.47 -9.11
C VAL A 355 -16.62 0.24 -10.38
N LEU A 356 -16.57 1.22 -11.27
CA LEU A 356 -15.64 1.22 -12.40
C LEU A 356 -14.64 2.37 -12.25
N MET A 357 -13.35 2.06 -12.27
CA MET A 357 -12.30 3.06 -12.12
C MET A 357 -11.13 2.84 -13.07
N GLY A 358 -10.52 3.93 -13.53
CA GLY A 358 -9.30 3.88 -14.34
C GLY A 358 -8.06 3.59 -13.49
N TRP A 359 -7.16 2.77 -14.04
CA TRP A 359 -5.83 2.55 -13.52
C TRP A 359 -4.91 3.64 -14.08
N HIS A 360 -4.57 4.63 -13.26
CA HIS A 360 -3.55 5.62 -13.60
C HIS A 360 -2.17 5.14 -13.13
N HIS A 361 -1.14 5.43 -13.93
CA HIS A 361 0.24 4.97 -13.74
C HIS A 361 0.75 5.15 -12.28
N PRO A 362 1.62 4.25 -11.81
CA PRO A 362 2.16 4.31 -10.46
C PRO A 362 2.86 5.65 -10.21
N SER A 363 2.47 6.32 -9.13
CA SER A 363 3.33 7.31 -8.48
C SER A 363 4.65 6.63 -8.11
N LEU A 364 5.77 7.35 -8.29
CA LEU A 364 7.19 6.92 -8.26
C LEU A 364 7.70 6.32 -6.92
N THR A 365 6.85 5.69 -6.12
CA THR A 365 7.23 5.05 -4.85
C THR A 365 7.66 3.60 -5.11
N PRO A 366 8.89 3.19 -4.74
CA PRO A 366 9.34 1.81 -4.90
C PRO A 366 8.41 0.86 -4.13
N GLY A 367 7.75 -0.08 -4.81
CA GLY A 367 6.90 -1.10 -4.19
C GLY A 367 5.39 -0.87 -4.23
N ARG A 368 4.87 0.21 -4.84
CA ARG A 368 3.43 0.40 -5.09
C ARG A 368 3.15 0.59 -6.59
N VAL A 369 2.44 -0.36 -7.19
CA VAL A 369 2.11 -0.37 -8.62
C VAL A 369 0.67 0.09 -8.91
N ILE A 370 -0.19 0.07 -7.88
CA ILE A 370 -1.61 0.41 -7.91
C ILE A 370 -1.81 1.72 -7.12
N SER A 371 -2.66 2.63 -7.59
CA SER A 371 -2.95 3.89 -6.86
C SER A 371 -3.60 3.60 -5.49
N GLY A 372 -3.33 4.45 -4.48
CA GLY A 372 -3.86 4.23 -3.12
C GLY A 372 -5.39 4.12 -3.04
N VAL A 373 -6.10 4.76 -3.97
CA VAL A 373 -7.57 4.68 -4.07
C VAL A 373 -8.02 3.30 -4.55
N VAL A 374 -7.37 2.75 -5.58
CA VAL A 374 -7.69 1.42 -6.12
C VAL A 374 -7.41 0.35 -5.06
N ASP A 375 -6.27 0.41 -4.36
CA ASP A 375 -5.96 -0.54 -3.26
C ASP A 375 -7.04 -0.50 -2.17
N THR A 376 -7.43 0.70 -1.75
CA THR A 376 -8.47 0.90 -0.72
C THR A 376 -9.78 0.25 -1.13
N LEU A 377 -10.22 0.42 -2.38
CA LEU A 377 -11.48 -0.13 -2.88
C LEU A 377 -11.44 -1.64 -3.11
N ILE A 378 -10.36 -2.16 -3.69
CA ILE A 378 -10.13 -3.61 -3.81
C ILE A 378 -10.18 -4.27 -2.43
N ARG A 379 -9.60 -3.60 -1.42
CA ARG A 379 -9.54 -4.11 -0.06
C ARG A 379 -10.85 -3.94 0.70
N GLN A 380 -11.58 -2.84 0.60
CA GLN A 380 -12.63 -2.53 1.56
C GLN A 380 -14.03 -2.39 0.96
N ALA A 381 -14.16 -2.33 -0.37
CA ALA A 381 -15.48 -2.13 -0.97
C ALA A 381 -16.35 -3.40 -0.80
N PRO A 382 -17.58 -3.26 -0.27
CA PRO A 382 -18.51 -4.39 -0.12
C PRO A 382 -19.18 -4.82 -1.43
N CYS A 383 -18.92 -4.12 -2.53
CA CYS A 383 -19.49 -4.34 -3.86
C CYS A 383 -18.43 -4.85 -4.86
N GLN A 384 -18.83 -5.13 -6.10
CA GLN A 384 -17.88 -5.49 -7.14
C GLN A 384 -17.01 -4.27 -7.51
N VAL A 385 -15.75 -4.51 -7.91
CA VAL A 385 -14.82 -3.45 -8.33
C VAL A 385 -14.17 -3.85 -9.65
N ALA A 386 -14.44 -3.07 -10.68
CA ALA A 386 -13.83 -3.16 -11.99
C ALA A 386 -12.75 -2.08 -12.15
N VAL A 387 -11.55 -2.49 -12.53
CA VAL A 387 -10.41 -1.61 -12.78
C VAL A 387 -10.05 -1.69 -14.26
N VAL A 388 -9.96 -0.54 -14.92
CA VAL A 388 -9.66 -0.44 -16.35
C VAL A 388 -8.29 0.18 -16.55
N ARG A 389 -7.38 -0.55 -17.18
CA ARG A 389 -6.17 0.03 -17.75
C ARG A 389 -6.40 0.25 -19.25
N PRO A 390 -6.57 1.51 -19.71
CA PRO A 390 -6.73 1.78 -21.13
C PRO A 390 -5.44 1.45 -21.90
N GLY A 391 -5.59 0.84 -23.07
CA GLY A 391 -4.48 0.65 -24.01
C GLY A 391 -4.16 1.92 -24.79
N ARG A 392 -3.19 1.85 -25.71
CA ARG A 392 -2.83 3.01 -26.57
C ARG A 392 -3.98 3.49 -27.45
N ASN A 393 -4.80 2.55 -27.92
CA ASN A 393 -6.00 2.80 -28.71
C ASN A 393 -7.18 2.08 -28.07
N LEU A 394 -8.33 2.76 -27.95
CA LEU A 394 -9.55 2.19 -27.39
C LEU A 394 -10.44 1.59 -28.48
N THR A 395 -9.98 0.45 -28.99
CA THR A 395 -10.74 -0.45 -29.87
C THR A 395 -11.29 -1.63 -29.06
N PHE A 396 -12.41 -2.20 -29.49
CA PHE A 396 -13.11 -3.27 -28.78
C PHE A 396 -13.65 -4.33 -29.75
N ASN A 397 -12.92 -4.59 -30.84
CA ASN A 397 -13.35 -5.54 -31.87
C ASN A 397 -12.80 -6.95 -31.64
N HIS A 398 -11.68 -7.10 -30.93
CA HIS A 398 -11.12 -8.41 -30.61
C HIS A 398 -10.94 -8.55 -29.10
N TRP A 399 -11.70 -9.46 -28.50
CA TRP A 399 -11.72 -9.68 -27.06
C TRP A 399 -11.04 -10.99 -26.70
N LEU A 400 -10.07 -10.92 -25.79
CA LEU A 400 -9.49 -12.09 -25.14
C LEU A 400 -10.08 -12.24 -23.74
N ILE A 401 -10.58 -13.43 -23.43
CA ILE A 401 -11.18 -13.76 -22.13
C ILE A 401 -10.46 -14.96 -21.55
N PRO A 402 -9.40 -14.75 -20.75
CA PRO A 402 -8.76 -15.82 -20.01
C PRO A 402 -9.64 -16.27 -18.85
N THR A 403 -9.84 -17.58 -18.71
CA THR A 403 -10.63 -18.16 -17.64
C THR A 403 -9.93 -19.35 -17.00
N ALA A 404 -10.04 -19.46 -15.68
CA ALA A 404 -9.71 -20.65 -14.91
C ALA A 404 -10.98 -21.37 -14.40
N GLY A 405 -12.17 -20.91 -14.80
CA GLY A 405 -13.47 -21.50 -14.43
C GLY A 405 -14.00 -21.10 -13.06
N GLY A 406 -13.23 -20.32 -12.30
CA GLY A 406 -13.63 -19.85 -10.97
C GLY A 406 -14.72 -18.76 -10.98
N PRO A 407 -15.32 -18.45 -9.82
CA PRO A 407 -16.43 -17.51 -9.69
C PRO A 407 -16.10 -16.10 -10.20
N ASN A 408 -14.86 -15.66 -10.00
CA ASN A 408 -14.40 -14.34 -10.48
C ASN A 408 -14.45 -14.24 -12.01
N ALA A 409 -14.08 -15.31 -12.73
CA ALA A 409 -14.13 -15.34 -14.19
C ALA A 409 -15.58 -15.33 -14.70
N GLN A 410 -16.47 -16.09 -14.05
CA GLN A 410 -17.90 -16.08 -14.37
C GLN A 410 -18.54 -14.70 -14.12
N SER A 411 -18.17 -14.03 -13.02
CA SER A 411 -18.66 -12.67 -12.75
C SER A 411 -18.14 -11.67 -13.78
N ALA A 412 -16.89 -11.79 -14.23
CA ALA A 412 -16.36 -10.93 -15.29
C ALA A 412 -17.14 -11.11 -16.58
N GLN A 413 -17.45 -12.35 -16.95
CA GLN A 413 -18.23 -12.70 -18.14
C GLN A 413 -19.63 -12.06 -18.17
N LYS A 414 -20.26 -11.80 -17.02
CA LYS A 414 -21.56 -11.10 -16.95
C LYS A 414 -21.51 -9.65 -17.49
N LEU A 415 -20.32 -9.05 -17.56
CA LEU A 415 -20.15 -7.70 -18.11
C LEU A 415 -20.07 -7.69 -19.65
N LEU A 416 -19.83 -8.85 -20.28
CA LEU A 416 -19.61 -8.95 -21.72
C LEU A 416 -20.78 -8.45 -22.58
N PRO A 417 -22.06 -8.76 -22.29
CA PRO A 417 -23.17 -8.30 -23.13
C PRO A 417 -23.17 -6.78 -23.33
N GLY A 418 -22.88 -6.02 -22.25
CA GLY A 418 -22.71 -4.58 -22.31
C GLY A 418 -21.45 -4.18 -23.08
N LEU A 419 -20.30 -4.75 -22.73
CA LEU A 419 -19.02 -4.44 -23.36
C LEU A 419 -18.97 -4.73 -24.87
N MET A 420 -19.71 -5.71 -25.36
CA MET A 420 -19.77 -6.02 -26.80
C MET A 420 -20.42 -4.91 -27.63
N THR A 421 -21.19 -4.01 -27.03
CA THR A 421 -21.79 -2.86 -27.74
C THR A 421 -20.75 -1.81 -28.14
N LEU A 422 -19.55 -1.85 -27.54
CA LEU A 422 -18.46 -0.93 -27.85
C LEU A 422 -17.81 -1.18 -29.22
N GLY A 423 -17.92 -2.41 -29.74
CA GLY A 423 -17.35 -2.83 -31.02
C GLY A 423 -18.42 -2.93 -32.12
N THR A 424 -17.99 -2.81 -33.38
CA THR A 424 -18.92 -2.95 -34.53
C THR A 424 -19.26 -4.40 -34.81
N ALA A 425 -18.26 -5.28 -34.78
CA ALA A 425 -18.39 -6.71 -34.92
C ALA A 425 -17.38 -7.44 -34.02
N PRO A 426 -17.57 -7.43 -32.68
CA PRO A 426 -16.62 -8.06 -31.77
C PRO A 426 -16.49 -9.56 -32.01
N HIS A 427 -15.24 -10.01 -32.14
CA HIS A 427 -14.77 -11.38 -32.09
C HIS A 427 -14.33 -11.72 -30.67
N ILE A 428 -14.70 -12.91 -30.20
CA ILE A 428 -14.47 -13.32 -28.82
C ILE A 428 -13.62 -14.59 -28.82
N GLN A 429 -12.53 -14.55 -28.06
CA GLN A 429 -11.66 -15.67 -27.83
C GLN A 429 -11.59 -15.99 -26.35
N LEU A 430 -12.12 -17.15 -25.97
CA LEU A 430 -12.06 -17.72 -24.64
C LEU A 430 -10.83 -18.62 -24.54
N CYS A 431 -9.98 -18.41 -23.55
CA CYS A 431 -8.80 -19.26 -23.37
C CYS A 431 -8.60 -19.73 -21.93
N THR A 432 -7.93 -20.88 -21.79
CA THR A 432 -7.42 -21.36 -20.50
C THR A 432 -5.94 -21.69 -20.66
N VAL A 433 -5.14 -21.34 -19.66
CA VAL A 433 -3.71 -21.67 -19.63
C VAL A 433 -3.48 -22.74 -18.58
N CYS A 434 -2.93 -23.87 -19.02
CA CYS A 434 -2.54 -24.98 -18.17
C CYS A 434 -1.05 -24.86 -17.83
N HIS A 435 -0.72 -24.81 -16.54
CA HIS A 435 0.66 -24.89 -16.10
C HIS A 435 1.12 -26.36 -16.12
N PRO A 436 2.27 -26.72 -16.73
CA PRO A 436 2.69 -28.11 -16.90
C PRO A 436 2.85 -28.89 -15.58
N ASP A 437 3.24 -28.21 -14.50
CA ASP A 437 3.40 -28.82 -13.16
C ASP A 437 2.13 -28.81 -12.28
N GLN A 438 1.07 -28.09 -12.68
CA GLN A 438 -0.19 -28.04 -11.92
C GLN A 438 -1.24 -28.90 -12.62
N GLY A 439 -1.60 -30.03 -11.99
CA GLY A 439 -2.55 -31.01 -12.56
C GLY A 439 -4.01 -30.54 -12.67
N GLN A 440 -4.34 -29.32 -12.25
CA GLN A 440 -5.68 -28.74 -12.38
C GLN A 440 -5.68 -27.69 -13.50
N CYS A 441 -6.16 -28.09 -14.67
CA CYS A 441 -6.57 -27.19 -15.73
C CYS A 441 -7.99 -27.52 -16.14
N LEU A 442 -8.73 -26.52 -16.63
CA LEU A 442 -10.03 -26.75 -17.25
C LEU A 442 -9.86 -27.75 -18.41
N THR A 443 -10.67 -28.80 -18.40
CA THR A 443 -10.69 -29.73 -19.53
C THR A 443 -11.21 -29.01 -20.78
N PRO A 444 -10.77 -29.40 -21.99
CA PRO A 444 -11.30 -28.84 -23.22
C PRO A 444 -12.84 -28.91 -23.33
N GLN A 445 -13.44 -29.94 -22.73
CA GLN A 445 -14.89 -30.11 -22.65
C GLN A 445 -15.56 -29.03 -21.79
N HIS A 446 -15.04 -28.73 -20.59
CA HIS A 446 -15.59 -27.67 -19.76
C HIS A 446 -15.40 -26.29 -20.41
N LEU A 447 -14.26 -26.04 -21.06
CA LEU A 447 -14.03 -24.80 -21.80
C LEU A 447 -15.03 -24.64 -22.95
N SER A 448 -15.32 -25.73 -23.67
CA SER A 448 -16.30 -25.74 -24.76
C SER A 448 -17.72 -25.47 -24.25
N ALA A 449 -18.11 -26.10 -23.13
CA ALA A 449 -19.40 -25.83 -22.49
C ALA A 449 -19.55 -24.36 -22.07
N MET A 450 -18.51 -23.78 -21.46
CA MET A 450 -18.49 -22.34 -21.12
C MET A 450 -18.58 -21.44 -22.36
N ALA A 451 -17.98 -21.85 -23.48
CA ALA A 451 -18.07 -21.12 -24.73
C ALA A 451 -19.46 -21.21 -25.36
N GLU A 452 -20.13 -22.35 -25.25
CA GLU A 452 -21.54 -22.51 -25.64
C GLU A 452 -22.45 -21.59 -24.81
N ASP A 453 -22.29 -21.59 -23.48
CA ASP A 453 -23.05 -20.69 -22.58
C ASP A 453 -22.83 -19.21 -22.95
N LEU A 454 -21.59 -18.82 -23.24
CA LEU A 454 -21.25 -17.47 -23.69
C LEU A 454 -21.80 -17.15 -25.07
N GLN A 455 -21.78 -18.12 -25.99
CA GLN A 455 -22.33 -17.97 -27.33
C GLN A 455 -23.84 -17.76 -27.28
N ASP A 456 -24.55 -18.48 -26.41
CA ASP A 456 -25.98 -18.30 -26.19
C ASP A 456 -26.29 -16.94 -25.56
N MET A 457 -25.49 -16.52 -24.57
CA MET A 457 -25.62 -15.22 -23.91
C MET A 457 -25.37 -14.05 -24.88
N LEU A 458 -24.35 -14.15 -25.74
CA LEU A 458 -23.90 -13.06 -26.60
C LEU A 458 -24.47 -13.13 -28.02
N ARG A 459 -25.13 -14.25 -28.38
CA ARG A 459 -25.63 -14.59 -29.72
C ARG A 459 -24.56 -14.43 -30.81
N ARG A 460 -23.33 -14.82 -30.48
CA ARG A 460 -22.13 -14.64 -31.30
C ARG A 460 -21.18 -15.83 -31.15
N PRO A 461 -20.42 -16.20 -32.19
CA PRO A 461 -19.48 -17.31 -32.09
C PRO A 461 -18.35 -16.97 -31.11
N VAL A 462 -18.03 -17.92 -30.23
CA VAL A 462 -16.92 -17.83 -29.28
C VAL A 462 -15.86 -18.86 -29.67
N GLN A 463 -14.65 -18.40 -29.96
CA GLN A 463 -13.52 -19.29 -30.24
C GLN A 463 -12.86 -19.73 -28.94
N THR A 464 -12.53 -21.01 -28.82
CA THR A 464 -11.87 -21.57 -27.63
C THR A 464 -10.45 -21.98 -27.91
N GLN A 465 -9.52 -21.68 -26.99
CA GLN A 465 -8.15 -22.14 -27.08
C GLN A 465 -7.59 -22.60 -25.73
N VAL A 466 -6.95 -23.77 -25.72
CA VAL A 466 -6.22 -24.30 -24.56
C VAL A 466 -4.73 -24.12 -24.82
N LEU A 467 -4.03 -23.50 -23.88
CA LEU A 467 -2.59 -23.25 -23.96
C LEU A 467 -1.86 -24.00 -22.84
N THR A 468 -0.65 -24.45 -23.11
CA THR A 468 0.26 -24.99 -22.08
C THR A 468 1.47 -24.09 -21.97
N HIS A 469 1.70 -23.49 -20.79
CA HIS A 469 2.80 -22.55 -20.58
C HIS A 469 3.27 -22.54 -19.12
N THR A 470 4.53 -22.21 -18.88
CA THR A 470 5.14 -22.13 -17.53
C THR A 470 4.77 -20.85 -16.77
N SER A 471 4.37 -19.81 -17.49
CA SER A 471 3.83 -18.56 -16.93
C SER A 471 2.46 -18.26 -17.52
N VAL A 472 1.43 -18.19 -16.67
CA VAL A 472 0.06 -17.90 -17.12
C VAL A 472 -0.05 -16.49 -17.68
N ALA A 473 0.63 -15.51 -17.08
CA ALA A 473 0.58 -14.12 -17.53
C ALA A 473 1.23 -13.94 -18.89
N GLU A 474 2.44 -14.47 -19.09
CA GLU A 474 3.15 -14.40 -20.38
C GLU A 474 2.33 -15.06 -21.49
N ALA A 475 1.72 -16.23 -21.22
CA ALA A 475 0.88 -16.92 -22.20
C ALA A 475 -0.33 -16.10 -22.64
N ILE A 476 -0.97 -15.38 -21.71
CA ILE A 476 -2.11 -14.50 -22.02
C ILE A 476 -1.64 -13.32 -22.87
N VAL A 477 -0.49 -12.71 -22.54
CA VAL A 477 0.07 -11.58 -23.29
C VAL A 477 0.49 -12.00 -24.70
N GLU A 478 1.18 -13.12 -24.84
CA GLU A 478 1.58 -13.68 -26.14
C GLU A 478 0.36 -14.00 -27.00
N LEU A 479 -0.68 -14.63 -26.41
CA LEU A 479 -1.89 -14.94 -27.14
C LEU A 479 -2.64 -13.68 -27.59
N ALA A 480 -2.72 -12.67 -26.71
CA ALA A 480 -3.36 -11.40 -27.04
C ALA A 480 -2.68 -10.73 -28.24
N LEU A 481 -1.34 -10.81 -28.32
CA LEU A 481 -0.57 -10.29 -29.45
C LEU A 481 -0.77 -11.12 -30.73
N GLN A 482 -0.77 -12.45 -30.63
CA GLN A 482 -0.98 -13.35 -31.77
C GLN A 482 -2.37 -13.18 -32.40
N CYS A 483 -3.38 -12.99 -31.56
CA CYS A 483 -4.78 -12.85 -31.98
C CYS A 483 -5.17 -11.40 -32.27
N HIS A 484 -4.21 -10.47 -32.25
CA HIS A 484 -4.45 -9.03 -32.43
C HIS A 484 -5.60 -8.50 -31.55
N SER A 485 -5.62 -8.93 -30.29
CA SER A 485 -6.66 -8.57 -29.33
C SER A 485 -6.56 -7.08 -28.96
N ASP A 486 -7.71 -6.42 -28.91
CA ASP A 486 -7.83 -5.00 -28.56
C ASP A 486 -8.17 -4.80 -27.06
N ALA A 487 -8.81 -5.80 -26.46
CA ALA A 487 -9.23 -5.78 -25.07
C ALA A 487 -9.10 -7.17 -24.39
N ILE A 488 -8.70 -7.17 -23.13
CA ILE A 488 -8.59 -8.36 -22.27
C ILE A 488 -9.51 -8.18 -21.06
N LEU A 489 -10.37 -9.17 -20.80
CA LEU A 489 -11.24 -9.19 -19.62
C LEU A 489 -10.84 -10.32 -18.68
N LEU A 490 -10.50 -9.98 -17.43
CA LEU A 490 -9.99 -10.91 -16.43
C LEU A 490 -10.80 -10.84 -15.13
N GLY A 491 -11.16 -12.00 -14.60
CA GLY A 491 -11.64 -12.12 -13.22
C GLY A 491 -10.47 -12.28 -12.26
N ALA A 492 -10.47 -11.52 -11.16
CA ALA A 492 -9.40 -11.53 -10.17
C ALA A 492 -9.95 -11.69 -8.73
N SER A 493 -9.25 -12.45 -7.89
CA SER A 493 -9.52 -12.49 -6.45
C SER A 493 -8.90 -11.29 -5.75
N ARG A 494 -9.38 -10.99 -4.54
CA ARG A 494 -8.83 -9.92 -3.69
C ARG A 494 -7.37 -10.17 -3.33
N GLU A 495 -7.03 -11.41 -2.96
CA GLU A 495 -5.65 -11.81 -2.67
C GLU A 495 -4.74 -11.63 -3.88
N ASN A 496 -5.21 -12.03 -5.07
CA ASN A 496 -4.42 -11.89 -6.28
C ASN A 496 -4.17 -10.42 -6.59
N LEU A 497 -5.15 -9.52 -6.47
CA LEU A 497 -4.91 -8.10 -6.75
C LEU A 497 -4.00 -7.40 -5.72
N LEU A 498 -3.87 -7.93 -4.50
CA LEU A 498 -3.14 -7.29 -3.40
C LEU A 498 -1.75 -7.90 -3.13
N ASN A 499 -1.51 -9.16 -3.47
CA ASN A 499 -0.29 -9.88 -3.10
C ASN A 499 0.79 -9.76 -4.19
N GLN A 500 1.98 -9.26 -3.83
CA GLN A 500 3.12 -9.01 -4.74
C GLN A 500 4.33 -9.89 -4.45
N VAL A 501 4.23 -10.85 -3.54
CA VAL A 501 5.35 -11.73 -3.20
C VAL A 501 5.47 -12.84 -4.27
N LEU A 502 6.40 -12.66 -5.21
CA LEU A 502 7.06 -13.66 -6.08
C LEU A 502 6.20 -14.85 -6.56
N LYS A 503 5.84 -14.84 -7.85
CA LYS A 503 5.07 -15.86 -8.63
C LYS A 503 3.60 -16.00 -8.19
N GLY A 504 2.66 -15.33 -8.88
CA GLY A 504 1.23 -15.69 -8.75
C GLY A 504 0.17 -14.63 -9.07
N ASN A 505 0.52 -13.35 -9.23
CA ASN A 505 -0.46 -12.31 -9.54
C ASN A 505 -0.67 -12.12 -11.05
N VAL A 506 -1.29 -13.12 -11.67
CA VAL A 506 -1.56 -13.13 -13.12
C VAL A 506 -2.27 -11.86 -13.61
N PRO A 507 -3.34 -11.35 -12.96
CA PRO A 507 -4.06 -10.19 -13.47
C PRO A 507 -3.24 -8.89 -13.49
N LEU A 508 -2.46 -8.63 -12.43
CA LEU A 508 -1.56 -7.47 -12.37
C LEU A 508 -0.42 -7.60 -13.39
N GLU A 509 0.16 -8.79 -13.51
CA GLU A 509 1.28 -9.04 -14.42
C GLU A 509 0.88 -8.84 -15.89
N VAL A 510 -0.29 -9.38 -16.30
CA VAL A 510 -0.85 -9.14 -17.64
C VAL A 510 -1.08 -7.65 -17.87
N ALA A 511 -1.69 -6.95 -16.91
CA ALA A 511 -1.93 -5.52 -17.03
C ALA A 511 -0.63 -4.73 -17.20
N LEU A 512 0.46 -5.10 -16.53
CA LEU A 512 1.74 -4.39 -16.60
C LEU A 512 2.54 -4.66 -17.87
N GLN A 513 2.42 -5.86 -18.44
CA GLN A 513 3.21 -6.32 -19.58
C GLN A 513 2.59 -6.01 -20.95
N THR A 514 1.37 -5.43 -20.98
CA THR A 514 0.65 -5.13 -22.23
C THR A 514 0.26 -3.64 -22.38
N ASP A 515 0.19 -3.22 -23.64
CA ASP A 515 -0.34 -1.93 -24.09
C ASP A 515 -1.80 -2.05 -24.60
N ILE A 516 -2.40 -3.23 -24.44
CA ILE A 516 -3.80 -3.55 -24.77
C ILE A 516 -4.71 -3.08 -23.62
N THR A 517 -5.97 -2.75 -23.91
CA THR A 517 -6.93 -2.40 -22.85
C THR A 517 -7.20 -3.61 -21.96
N VAL A 518 -6.97 -3.49 -20.65
CA VAL A 518 -7.21 -4.57 -19.69
C VAL A 518 -8.29 -4.17 -18.68
N ILE A 519 -9.33 -4.99 -18.56
CA ILE A 519 -10.41 -4.82 -17.59
C ILE A 519 -10.31 -5.95 -16.57
N LEU A 520 -10.05 -5.58 -15.32
CA LEU A 520 -9.96 -6.50 -14.19
C LEU A 520 -11.22 -6.38 -13.35
N LEU A 521 -11.95 -7.48 -13.11
CA LEU A 521 -13.08 -7.50 -12.20
C LEU A 521 -12.74 -8.27 -10.92
N ARG A 522 -12.90 -7.60 -9.79
CA ARG A 522 -12.95 -8.20 -8.46
C ARG A 522 -14.40 -8.43 -8.04
N GLN A 523 -14.73 -9.66 -7.71
CA GLN A 523 -16.03 -10.00 -7.12
C GLN A 523 -16.05 -9.74 -5.60
N VAL A 524 -17.26 -9.61 -5.04
CA VAL A 524 -17.50 -9.69 -3.59
C VAL A 524 -17.26 -11.14 -3.13
N GLU A 525 -16.39 -11.34 -2.13
CA GLU A 525 -16.25 -12.64 -1.46
C GLU A 525 -17.58 -12.97 -0.81
N GLN A 526 -18.27 -14.02 -1.29
CA GLN A 526 -19.35 -14.61 -0.52
C GLN A 526 -18.69 -15.26 0.68
N VAL A 527 -18.96 -14.70 1.87
CA VAL A 527 -18.67 -15.40 3.11
C VAL A 527 -19.61 -16.60 3.10
N ASP A 528 -19.08 -17.79 2.80
CA ASP A 528 -19.80 -19.04 2.99
C ASP A 528 -20.33 -19.02 4.42
N GLN A 529 -21.67 -19.03 4.55
CA GLN A 529 -22.38 -19.06 5.82
C GLN A 529 -22.19 -20.38 6.55
#